data_AF-A0ABD1RDC6-F1
#
_entry.id   AF-A0ABD1RDC6-F1
#
_cell.length_a   1.000
_cell.length_b   1.000
_cell.length_c   1.000
_cell.angle_alpha   90.00
_cell.angle_beta   90.00
_cell.angle_gamma   90.00
#
_symmetry.space_group_name_H-M   'P 1'
#
loop_
_entity.id
_entity.type
_entity.pdbx_description
1 polymer ?
#
loop_
_entity_poly.entity_id
_entity_poly.type
_entity_poly.pdbx_seq_one_letter_code
_entity_poly.pdbx_strand_id
1 'polypeptide(L)'
;MSGQTQRLYVVPTVTMLGVVKARLVGATRGHALLKKKSDALTVQFRQILKKIVSTKESMGEIMKNSSFALTEAKYVAGENIKHSIRENVHSASLKVRSHTENVAGVKLPKFDYFIDGETKNDLTGLARGGPTDTGLPCSLCEIH
;
A
#
# COMPACT_ATOMS: atom_id res chain seq x y z
N MET A 1 -35.02 16.62 22.44
CA MET A 1 -34.39 17.77 23.12
C MET A 1 -33.35 18.46 22.20
N SER A 2 -33.71 18.91 21.00
CA SER A 2 -32.75 19.43 20.00
C SER A 2 -33.00 20.87 19.56
N GLY A 3 -33.86 21.65 20.25
CA GLY A 3 -34.31 22.95 19.74
C GLY A 3 -33.64 24.20 20.35
N GLN A 4 -33.08 24.13 21.56
CA GLN A 4 -32.61 25.32 22.28
C GLN A 4 -31.16 25.73 21.97
N THR A 5 -30.30 24.79 21.58
CA THR A 5 -28.92 25.04 21.14
C THR A 5 -28.79 25.31 19.63
N GLN A 6 -29.89 25.27 18.87
CA GLN A 6 -29.89 25.45 17.41
C GLN A 6 -29.98 26.90 16.94
N ARG A 7 -30.07 27.87 17.85
CA ARG A 7 -30.19 29.29 17.50
C ARG A 7 -28.92 30.04 17.85
N LEU A 8 -28.41 30.81 16.90
CA LEU A 8 -27.28 31.70 17.11
C LEU A 8 -27.74 32.88 17.98
N TYR A 9 -26.98 33.20 19.03
CA TYR A 9 -27.20 34.43 19.82
C TYR A 9 -26.70 35.62 19.01
N VAL A 10 -27.63 36.28 18.31
CA VAL A 10 -27.33 37.44 17.43
C VAL A 10 -28.35 38.54 17.66
N VAL A 11 -27.90 39.79 17.60
CA VAL A 11 -28.78 40.96 17.71
C VAL A 11 -29.73 40.97 16.49
N PRO A 12 -31.05 41.12 16.68
CA PRO A 12 -32.04 41.05 15.60
C PRO A 12 -32.03 42.33 14.76
N THR A 13 -31.03 42.46 13.88
CA THR A 13 -30.89 43.55 12.91
C THR A 13 -30.99 43.02 11.48
N VAL A 14 -31.39 43.87 10.53
CA VAL A 14 -31.54 43.50 9.11
C VAL A 14 -30.20 43.05 8.49
N THR A 15 -29.11 43.71 8.89
CA THR A 15 -27.75 43.35 8.49
C THR A 15 -27.38 41.94 8.96
N MET A 16 -27.67 41.59 10.22
CA MET A 16 -27.41 40.25 10.75
C MET A 16 -28.26 39.17 10.08
N LEU A 17 -29.51 39.47 9.71
CA LEU A 17 -30.33 38.54 8.93
C LEU A 17 -29.69 38.22 7.57
N GLY A 18 -29.13 39.22 6.89
CA GLY A 18 -28.36 39.02 5.65
C GLY A 18 -27.14 38.11 5.85
N VAL A 19 -26.37 38.34 6.92
CA VAL A 19 -25.20 37.51 7.27
C VAL A 19 -25.60 36.06 7.55
N VAL A 20 -26.67 35.83 8.31
CA VAL A 20 -27.14 34.47 8.63
C VAL A 20 -27.66 33.74 7.39
N LYS A 21 -28.39 34.43 6.49
CA LYS A 21 -28.81 33.84 5.21
C LYS A 21 -27.61 33.45 4.33
N ALA A 22 -26.62 34.33 4.23
CA ALA A 22 -25.39 34.03 3.48
C ALA A 22 -24.64 32.83 4.07
N ARG A 23 -24.55 32.74 5.41
CA ARG A 23 -23.96 31.58 6.12
C ARG A 23 -24.73 30.30 5.85
N LEU A 24 -26.07 30.34 5.84
CA LEU A 24 -26.90 29.17 5.53
C LEU A 24 -26.60 28.66 4.11
N VAL A 25 -26.58 29.55 3.11
CA VAL A 25 -26.28 29.17 1.72
C VAL A 25 -24.85 28.63 1.57
N GLY A 26 -23.88 29.22 2.28
CA GLY A 26 -22.52 28.71 2.33
C GLY A 26 -22.42 27.32 2.97
N ALA A 27 -23.14 27.10 4.07
CA ALA A 27 -23.17 25.83 4.79
C ALA A 27 -23.84 24.72 3.99
N THR A 28 -24.95 25.00 3.30
CA THR A 28 -25.63 23.99 2.47
C THR A 28 -24.76 23.56 1.28
N ARG A 29 -24.09 24.52 0.62
CA ARG A 29 -23.12 24.23 -0.44
C ARG A 29 -21.89 23.48 0.10
N GLY A 30 -21.32 23.93 1.23
CA GLY A 30 -20.18 23.29 1.87
C GLY A 30 -20.46 21.84 2.28
N HIS A 31 -21.63 21.58 2.85
CA HIS A 31 -22.07 20.22 3.18
C HIS A 31 -22.16 19.33 1.94
N ALA A 32 -22.76 19.82 0.85
CA ALA A 32 -22.84 19.07 -0.40
C ALA A 32 -21.45 18.75 -1.00
N LEU A 33 -20.50 19.68 -0.92
CA LEU A 33 -19.12 19.46 -1.37
C LEU A 33 -18.39 18.43 -0.50
N LEU A 34 -18.53 18.52 0.82
CA LEU A 34 -17.92 17.57 1.76
C LEU A 34 -18.50 16.17 1.60
N LYS A 35 -19.82 16.05 1.36
CA LYS A 35 -20.47 14.77 1.08
C LYS A 35 -19.96 14.14 -0.21
N LYS A 36 -19.81 14.93 -1.29
CA LYS A 36 -19.20 14.44 -2.54
C LYS A 36 -17.76 13.97 -2.33
N LYS A 37 -16.98 14.69 -1.52
CA LYS A 37 -15.61 14.30 -1.15
C LYS A 37 -15.59 12.98 -0.35
N SER A 38 -16.46 12.83 0.65
CA SER A 38 -16.54 11.59 1.44
C SER A 38 -16.98 10.40 0.59
N ASP A 39 -17.95 10.59 -0.30
CA ASP A 39 -18.42 9.52 -1.19
C ASP A 39 -17.30 9.06 -2.12
N ALA A 40 -16.57 10.00 -2.75
CA ALA A 40 -15.40 9.67 -3.58
C ALA A 40 -14.32 8.91 -2.80
N LEU A 41 -14.01 9.33 -1.57
CA LEU A 41 -13.05 8.65 -0.70
C LEU A 41 -13.50 7.24 -0.33
N THR A 42 -14.79 7.03 -0.02
CA THR A 42 -15.30 5.68 0.32
C THR A 42 -15.24 4.72 -0.87
N VAL A 43 -15.46 5.21 -2.09
CA VAL A 43 -15.30 4.40 -3.31
C VAL A 43 -13.85 3.96 -3.48
N GLN A 44 -12.90 4.89 -3.36
CA GLN A 44 -11.46 4.60 -3.46
C GLN A 44 -11.01 3.64 -2.35
N PHE A 45 -11.46 3.86 -1.12
CA PHE A 45 -11.18 2.96 0.00
C PHE A 45 -11.67 1.54 -0.27
N ARG A 46 -12.89 1.37 -0.78
CA ARG A 46 -13.43 0.05 -1.15
C ARG A 46 -12.65 -0.61 -2.30
N GLN A 47 -12.18 0.16 -3.28
CA GLN A 47 -11.33 -0.36 -4.36
C GLN A 47 -9.99 -0.86 -3.81
N ILE A 48 -9.36 -0.10 -2.92
CA ILE A 48 -8.12 -0.49 -2.25
C ILE A 48 -8.34 -1.74 -1.39
N LEU A 49 -9.42 -1.82 -0.62
CA LEU A 49 -9.74 -3.01 0.18
C LEU A 49 -9.87 -4.27 -0.67
N LYS A 50 -10.55 -4.18 -1.82
CA LYS A 50 -10.65 -5.32 -2.76
C LYS A 50 -9.27 -5.77 -3.24
N LYS A 51 -8.42 -4.83 -3.65
CA LYS A 51 -7.04 -5.11 -4.07
C LYS A 51 -6.21 -5.73 -2.95
N ILE A 52 -6.38 -5.27 -1.70
CA ILE A 52 -5.66 -5.82 -0.53
C ILE A 52 -6.07 -7.27 -0.31
N VAL A 53 -7.37 -7.59 -0.34
CA VAL A 53 -7.85 -8.96 -0.12
C VAL A 53 -7.33 -9.90 -1.21
N SER A 54 -7.47 -9.52 -2.49
CA SER A 54 -7.00 -10.37 -3.60
C SER A 54 -5.49 -10.60 -3.56
N THR A 55 -4.72 -9.56 -3.22
CA THR A 55 -3.25 -9.67 -3.10
C THR A 55 -2.85 -10.47 -1.87
N LYS A 56 -3.63 -10.41 -0.77
CA LYS A 56 -3.34 -11.17 0.45
C LYS A 56 -3.54 -12.67 0.22
N GLU A 57 -4.56 -13.05 -0.55
CA GLU A 57 -4.81 -14.44 -0.94
C GLU A 57 -3.69 -14.96 -1.84
N SER A 58 -3.34 -14.23 -2.92
CA SER A 58 -2.24 -14.64 -3.82
C SER A 58 -0.88 -14.69 -3.11
N MET A 59 -0.61 -13.76 -2.19
CA MET A 59 0.61 -13.76 -1.38
C MET A 59 0.69 -15.01 -0.48
N GLY A 60 -0.44 -15.53 -0.01
CA GLY A 60 -0.49 -16.77 0.75
C GLY A 60 -0.02 -17.98 -0.07
N GLU A 61 -0.46 -18.08 -1.32
CA GLU A 61 -0.05 -19.13 -2.25
C GLU A 61 1.43 -19.02 -2.63
N ILE A 62 1.90 -17.81 -2.97
CA ILE A 62 3.30 -17.55 -3.31
C ILE A 62 4.21 -17.90 -2.12
N MET A 63 3.83 -17.54 -0.88
CA MET A 63 4.60 -17.86 0.31
C MET A 63 4.67 -19.37 0.57
N LYS A 64 3.57 -20.09 0.33
CA LYS A 64 3.53 -21.55 0.44
C LYS A 64 4.48 -22.20 -0.57
N ASN A 65 4.43 -21.79 -1.84
CA ASN A 65 5.30 -22.31 -2.89
C ASN A 65 6.78 -21.98 -2.62
N SER A 66 7.07 -20.76 -2.16
CA SER A 66 8.43 -20.33 -1.79
C SER A 66 8.98 -21.15 -0.62
N SER A 67 8.12 -21.53 0.33
CA SER A 67 8.51 -22.38 1.47
C SER A 67 8.85 -23.81 1.03
N PHE A 68 8.15 -24.35 0.03
CA PHE A 68 8.50 -25.63 -0.58
C PHE A 68 9.82 -25.57 -1.33
N ALA A 69 10.01 -24.57 -2.19
CA ALA A 69 11.27 -24.36 -2.90
C ALA A 69 12.47 -24.22 -1.94
N LEU A 70 12.29 -23.51 -0.81
CA LEU A 70 13.31 -23.41 0.23
C LEU A 70 13.60 -24.76 0.89
N THR A 71 12.61 -25.62 1.04
CA THR A 71 12.76 -26.96 1.64
C THR A 71 13.50 -27.90 0.70
N GLU A 72 13.19 -27.85 -0.60
CA GLU A 72 13.92 -28.59 -1.64
C GLU A 72 15.39 -28.17 -1.68
N ALA A 73 15.66 -26.86 -1.68
CA ALA A 73 17.03 -26.34 -1.63
C ALA A 73 17.79 -26.82 -0.37
N LYS A 74 17.13 -26.81 0.80
CA LYS A 74 17.70 -27.33 2.05
C LYS A 74 17.93 -28.84 2.02
N TYR A 75 17.06 -29.60 1.36
CA TYR A 75 17.22 -31.04 1.23
C TYR A 75 18.46 -31.39 0.40
N VAL A 76 18.68 -30.69 -0.72
CA VAL A 76 19.81 -30.94 -1.62
C VAL A 76 21.14 -30.46 -1.03
N ALA A 77 21.18 -29.25 -0.47
CA ALA A 77 22.43 -28.62 -0.03
C ALA A 77 22.64 -28.56 1.50
N GLY A 78 21.74 -29.18 2.27
CA GLY A 78 21.87 -29.32 3.73
C GLY A 78 21.69 -28.01 4.50
N GLU A 79 22.11 -27.99 5.77
CA GLU A 79 21.85 -26.85 6.67
C GLU A 79 22.85 -25.68 6.51
N ASN A 80 23.97 -25.91 5.83
CA ASN A 80 25.07 -24.96 5.65
C ASN A 80 24.69 -23.73 4.79
N ILE A 81 23.65 -23.85 3.96
CA ILE A 81 23.17 -22.77 3.08
C ILE A 81 22.78 -21.52 3.86
N LYS A 82 22.15 -21.68 5.04
CA LYS A 82 21.68 -20.55 5.85
C LYS A 82 22.84 -19.66 6.33
N HIS A 83 23.96 -20.29 6.70
CA HIS A 83 25.16 -19.59 7.16
C HIS A 83 25.86 -18.89 6.01
N SER A 84 26.06 -19.59 4.89
CA SER A 84 26.68 -19.01 3.69
C SER A 84 25.90 -17.82 3.14
N ILE A 85 24.56 -17.88 3.09
CA ILE A 85 23.75 -16.74 2.63
C ILE A 85 23.92 -15.55 3.56
N ARG A 86 23.89 -15.75 4.88
CA ARG A 86 23.99 -14.64 5.86
C ARG A 86 25.34 -13.94 5.84
N GLU A 87 26.42 -14.69 5.65
CA GLU A 87 27.78 -14.14 5.60
C GLU A 87 28.04 -13.33 4.33
N ASN A 88 27.37 -13.67 3.22
CA ASN A 88 27.50 -12.98 1.92
C ASN A 88 26.55 -11.78 1.75
N VAL A 89 25.86 -11.31 2.79
CA VAL A 89 25.00 -10.11 2.71
C VAL A 89 25.81 -8.86 3.02
N HIS A 90 26.13 -8.06 1.99
CA HIS A 90 26.80 -6.76 2.14
C HIS A 90 25.83 -5.58 2.01
N SER A 91 25.06 -5.54 0.92
CA SER A 91 24.07 -4.50 0.65
C SER A 91 22.79 -5.10 0.07
N ALA A 92 21.65 -4.48 0.34
CA ALA A 92 20.37 -4.92 -0.23
C ALA A 92 20.34 -4.66 -1.74
N SER A 93 20.10 -5.70 -2.53
CA SER A 93 19.92 -5.62 -3.98
C SER A 93 18.57 -5.04 -4.37
N LEU A 94 17.51 -5.36 -3.60
CA LEU A 94 16.18 -4.79 -3.77
C LEU A 94 15.94 -3.74 -2.69
N LYS A 95 15.64 -2.52 -3.13
CA LYS A 95 15.40 -1.35 -2.28
C LYS A 95 14.00 -0.80 -2.55
N VAL A 96 13.48 -0.01 -1.61
CA VAL A 96 12.14 0.59 -1.70
C VAL A 96 12.27 2.11 -1.68
N ARG A 97 11.55 2.78 -2.58
CA ARG A 97 11.42 4.24 -2.65
C ARG A 97 9.99 4.63 -2.30
N SER A 98 9.83 5.66 -1.47
CA SER A 98 8.51 6.23 -1.18
C SER A 98 8.22 7.42 -2.10
N HIS A 99 6.98 7.50 -2.58
CA HIS A 99 6.42 8.67 -3.25
C HIS A 99 5.06 9.01 -2.66
N THR A 100 4.61 10.26 -2.78
CA THR A 100 3.30 10.68 -2.26
C THR A 100 2.31 10.84 -3.40
N GLU A 101 1.20 10.11 -3.36
CA GLU A 101 0.10 10.24 -4.30
C GLU A 101 -1.07 11.00 -3.67
N ASN A 102 -1.73 11.86 -4.43
CA ASN A 102 -2.89 12.60 -3.95
C ASN A 102 -4.19 11.98 -4.48
N VAL A 103 -5.01 11.43 -3.57
CA VAL A 103 -6.33 10.87 -3.90
C VAL A 103 -7.41 11.71 -3.24
N ALA A 104 -8.24 12.36 -4.07
CA ALA A 104 -9.35 13.22 -3.65
C ALA A 104 -8.97 14.27 -2.57
N GLY A 105 -7.74 14.82 -2.65
CA GLY A 105 -7.23 15.82 -1.70
C GLY A 105 -6.62 15.25 -0.43
N VAL A 106 -6.33 13.95 -0.38
CA VAL A 106 -5.58 13.26 0.68
C VAL A 106 -4.26 12.74 0.11
N LYS A 107 -3.13 13.08 0.75
CA LYS A 107 -1.80 12.60 0.36
C LYS A 107 -1.54 11.23 1.00
N LEU A 108 -1.32 10.21 0.18
CA LEU A 108 -1.04 8.83 0.57
C LEU A 108 0.42 8.50 0.22
N PRO A 109 1.21 7.92 1.13
CA PRO A 109 2.50 7.36 0.78
C PRO A 109 2.31 6.06 0.00
N LYS A 110 2.96 5.97 -1.15
CA LYS A 110 3.08 4.76 -1.96
C LYS A 110 4.55 4.36 -2.06
N PHE A 111 4.78 3.07 -2.22
CA PHE A 111 6.11 2.48 -2.21
C PHE A 111 6.34 1.73 -3.51
N ASP A 112 7.44 2.06 -4.19
CA ASP A 112 7.90 1.36 -5.38
C ASP A 112 9.20 0.64 -5.05
N TYR A 113 9.35 -0.58 -5.57
CA TYR A 113 10.61 -1.30 -5.45
C TYR A 113 11.53 -0.95 -6.63
N PHE A 114 12.83 -0.92 -6.36
CA PHE A 114 13.86 -0.79 -7.39
C PHE A 114 15.00 -1.77 -7.11
N ILE A 115 15.58 -2.29 -8.18
CA ILE A 115 16.70 -3.23 -8.11
C ILE A 115 17.97 -2.45 -8.44
N ASP A 116 18.92 -2.45 -7.52
CA ASP A 116 20.25 -1.90 -7.74
C ASP A 116 21.10 -2.97 -8.45
N GLY A 117 21.74 -2.61 -9.56
CA GLY A 117 22.22 -3.51 -10.62
C GLY A 117 23.38 -4.48 -10.29
N GLU A 118 23.63 -4.78 -9.02
CA GLU A 118 24.66 -5.73 -8.59
C GLU A 118 24.04 -6.91 -7.84
N THR A 119 23.73 -7.97 -8.57
CA THR A 119 23.46 -9.29 -7.99
C THR A 119 24.42 -10.31 -8.57
N LYS A 120 25.61 -10.42 -7.95
CA LYS A 120 26.53 -11.54 -8.16
C LYS A 120 26.70 -12.27 -6.83
N ASN A 121 25.73 -13.10 -6.48
CA ASN A 121 25.88 -14.05 -5.37
C ASN A 121 26.40 -15.36 -5.96
N ASP A 122 27.68 -15.38 -6.33
CA ASP A 122 28.34 -16.61 -6.75
C ASP A 122 28.55 -17.49 -5.51
N LEU A 123 27.56 -18.33 -5.21
CA LEU A 123 27.59 -19.32 -4.14
C LEU A 123 28.55 -20.46 -4.52
N THR A 124 29.86 -20.17 -4.53
CA THR A 124 30.92 -21.15 -4.78
C THR A 124 30.96 -22.16 -3.64
N GLY A 125 30.57 -23.42 -3.90
CA GLY A 125 30.62 -24.50 -2.90
C GLY A 125 29.51 -25.55 -2.98
N LEU A 126 28.43 -25.31 -3.74
CA LEU A 126 27.39 -26.33 -4.01
C LEU A 126 27.83 -27.29 -5.14
N ALA A 127 28.95 -28.00 -4.95
CA ALA A 127 29.56 -28.85 -5.97
C ALA A 127 28.77 -30.12 -6.37
N ARG A 128 27.49 -30.27 -5.99
CA ARG A 128 26.65 -31.44 -6.36
C ARG A 128 25.22 -31.13 -6.81
N GLY A 129 24.84 -29.86 -6.94
CA GLY A 129 23.54 -29.48 -7.48
C GLY A 129 23.70 -28.27 -8.38
N GLY A 130 23.94 -28.52 -9.67
CA GLY A 130 23.97 -27.47 -10.69
C GLY A 130 22.63 -26.70 -10.76
N PRO A 131 22.60 -25.59 -11.50
CA PRO A 131 21.46 -24.68 -11.54
C PRO A 131 20.29 -25.36 -12.26
N THR A 132 19.30 -25.82 -11.51
CA THR A 132 18.02 -26.23 -12.10
C THR A 132 17.12 -25.01 -12.22
N ASP A 133 17.05 -24.52 -13.45
CA ASP A 133 15.86 -24.01 -14.17
C ASP A 133 14.87 -23.16 -13.35
N THR A 134 14.83 -21.85 -13.57
CA THR A 134 14.04 -21.20 -14.63
C THR A 134 12.57 -21.60 -14.59
N GLY A 135 11.73 -20.75 -14.00
CA GLY A 135 10.27 -20.93 -14.14
C GLY A 135 9.40 -20.46 -12.99
N LEU A 136 9.75 -19.38 -12.29
CA LEU A 136 8.71 -18.58 -11.65
C LEU A 136 8.81 -17.18 -12.26
N PRO A 137 7.92 -16.80 -13.19
CA PRO A 137 7.80 -15.39 -13.52
C PRO A 137 7.52 -14.67 -12.21
N CYS A 138 8.38 -13.70 -11.88
CA CYS A 138 8.03 -12.67 -10.91
C CYS A 138 6.77 -11.97 -11.46
N SER A 139 5.60 -12.51 -11.17
CA SER A 139 4.30 -11.89 -11.47
C SER A 139 4.06 -10.62 -10.67
N LEU A 140 5.02 -10.24 -9.80
CA LEU A 140 5.09 -8.91 -9.21
C LEU A 140 5.60 -7.82 -10.16
N CYS A 141 6.15 -8.15 -11.34
CA CYS A 141 6.55 -7.16 -12.34
C CYS A 141 5.41 -6.71 -13.28
N GLU A 142 4.23 -7.33 -13.23
CA GLU A 142 3.06 -6.95 -14.05
C GLU A 142 1.85 -6.57 -13.20
N ILE A 143 2.05 -5.75 -12.16
CA ILE A 143 0.94 -5.02 -11.53
C ILE A 143 1.18 -3.53 -11.73
N HIS A 144 0.96 -3.10 -12.98
CA HIS A 144 0.58 -1.73 -13.32
C HIS A 144 -0.94 -1.69 -13.52
#